data_AF-A0A936H1L5-F1
#
_entry.id   AF-A0A936H1L5-F1
#
_cell.length_a   1.000
_cell.length_b   1.000
_cell.length_c   1.000
_cell.angle_alpha   90.00
_cell.angle_beta   90.00
_cell.angle_gamma   90.00
#
_symmetry.space_group_name_H-M   'P 1'
#
loop_
_entity.id
_entity.type
_entity.pdbx_description
1 polymer ?
#
loop_
_entity_poly.entity_id
_entity_poly.type
_entity_poly.pdbx_seq_one_letter_code
_entity_poly.pdbx_strand_id
1 'polypeptide(L)'
;MDSYNQRERNLNNELPDDRVSGYSLREIAYALRGAGDMDEWKSNLAKINNPTNFFLDTYFNQYFPDRPLKTPANTIIRIKLVVGVGYSVDWIKVTYTDEQGKNQEILYNNDTSLGEVATITIPAGASNIHMDAKPIASLSDTRIFHNLALSAGQNYCFHLTGMVNNPKYERVECDIL
;
A
#
# COMPACT_ATOMS: atom_id res chain seq x y z
N MET A 1 32.78 -2.31 -15.15
CA MET A 1 32.74 -3.76 -15.43
C MET A 1 32.73 -4.46 -14.09
N ASP A 2 31.75 -5.33 -13.91
CA ASP A 2 31.40 -6.05 -12.69
C ASP A 2 32.58 -6.89 -12.16
N SER A 3 33.01 -6.62 -10.93
CA SER A 3 34.11 -7.36 -10.28
C SER A 3 33.78 -7.77 -8.84
N TYR A 4 32.52 -7.69 -8.42
CA TYR A 4 32.13 -8.12 -7.09
C TYR A 4 31.69 -9.59 -7.00
N ASN A 5 31.63 -10.30 -8.13
CA ASN A 5 31.15 -11.67 -8.11
C ASN A 5 32.25 -12.72 -8.16
N GLN A 6 33.40 -12.53 -8.82
CA GLN A 6 34.38 -13.61 -8.96
C GLN A 6 35.76 -13.07 -9.34
N ARG A 7 36.74 -12.94 -8.41
CA ARG A 7 38.18 -12.89 -8.81
C ARG A 7 39.27 -12.93 -7.74
N GLU A 8 39.04 -13.38 -6.51
CA GLU A 8 40.17 -13.79 -5.66
C GLU A 8 40.25 -15.30 -5.58
N ARG A 9 41.15 -15.87 -6.39
CA ARG A 9 41.50 -17.29 -6.34
C ARG A 9 42.00 -17.63 -4.94
N ASN A 10 41.22 -18.42 -4.22
CA ASN A 10 41.66 -19.03 -2.98
C ASN A 10 42.79 -20.02 -3.32
N LEU A 11 43.99 -19.78 -2.79
CA LEU A 11 45.23 -20.45 -3.21
C LEU A 11 45.30 -21.95 -2.87
N ASN A 12 44.27 -22.56 -2.25
CA ASN A 12 44.36 -23.93 -1.72
C ASN A 12 43.08 -24.80 -1.76
N ASN A 13 42.04 -24.49 -2.55
CA ASN A 13 40.99 -25.49 -2.85
C ASN A 13 40.09 -25.07 -4.04
N GLU A 14 39.87 -26.03 -4.94
CA GLU A 14 39.42 -25.89 -6.34
C GLU A 14 37.92 -25.57 -6.56
N LEU A 15 37.34 -24.61 -5.84
CA LEU A 15 35.99 -24.10 -6.15
C LEU A 15 35.91 -22.57 -6.01
N PRO A 16 35.10 -21.88 -6.84
CA PRO A 16 34.81 -20.45 -6.65
C PRO A 16 34.21 -20.24 -5.26
N ASP A 17 34.70 -19.23 -4.52
CA ASP A 17 34.07 -18.79 -3.28
C ASP A 17 32.75 -18.07 -3.65
N ASP A 18 31.67 -18.83 -3.75
CA ASP A 18 30.34 -18.36 -4.15
C ASP A 18 29.67 -17.63 -2.96
N ARG A 19 30.29 -16.53 -2.53
CA ARG A 19 29.73 -15.64 -1.50
C ARG A 19 28.83 -14.60 -2.15
N VAL A 20 27.79 -15.06 -2.83
CA VAL A 20 26.65 -14.19 -3.13
C VAL A 20 25.93 -13.94 -1.81
N SER A 21 26.33 -12.89 -1.10
CA SER A 21 25.69 -12.42 0.13
C SER A 21 24.41 -11.65 -0.20
N GLY A 22 23.50 -12.29 -0.92
CA GLY A 22 22.17 -11.76 -1.22
C GLY A 22 21.22 -11.88 -0.04
N TYR A 23 19.97 -11.42 -0.22
CA TYR A 23 18.92 -11.65 0.75
C TYR A 23 18.57 -13.15 0.83
N SER A 24 18.51 -13.71 2.03
CA SER A 24 17.98 -15.06 2.23
C SER A 24 16.48 -15.12 1.93
N LEU A 25 15.96 -16.29 1.55
CA LEU A 25 14.52 -16.47 1.34
C LEU A 25 13.68 -16.07 2.57
N ARG A 26 14.24 -16.23 3.78
CA ARG A 26 13.59 -15.81 5.02
C ARG A 26 13.51 -14.29 5.13
N GLU A 27 14.58 -13.58 4.79
CA GLU A 27 14.61 -12.11 4.79
C GLU A 27 13.70 -11.54 3.70
N ILE A 28 13.69 -12.17 2.53
CA ILE A 28 12.77 -11.83 1.43
C ILE A 28 11.32 -12.00 1.87
N ALA A 29 10.98 -13.16 2.45
CA ALA A 29 9.63 -13.45 2.93
C ALA A 29 9.24 -12.54 4.11
N TYR A 30 10.19 -12.20 4.99
CA TYR A 30 9.95 -11.28 6.09
C TYR A 30 9.69 -9.86 5.59
N ALA A 31 10.50 -9.37 4.64
CA ALA A 31 10.32 -8.04 4.05
C ALA A 31 9.00 -7.92 3.27
N LEU A 32 8.51 -9.03 2.70
CA LEU A 32 7.23 -9.08 1.99
C LEU A 32 6.03 -9.03 2.95
N ARG A 33 6.16 -9.55 4.18
CA ARG A 33 5.06 -9.50 5.15
C ARG A 33 4.76 -8.06 5.56
N GLY A 34 3.55 -7.61 5.26
CA GLY A 34 3.08 -6.26 5.58
C GLY A 34 3.51 -5.19 4.57
N ALA A 35 4.12 -5.56 3.44
CA ALA A 35 4.30 -4.64 2.33
C ALA A 35 3.00 -4.54 1.53
N GLY A 36 2.43 -3.34 1.42
CA GLY A 36 1.23 -3.06 0.61
C GLY A 36 1.54 -2.87 -0.87
N ASP A 37 2.79 -2.56 -1.23
CA ASP A 37 3.25 -2.40 -2.60
C ASP A 37 4.74 -2.75 -2.79
N MET A 38 5.21 -2.65 -4.04
CA MET A 38 6.58 -2.98 -4.42
C MET A 38 7.62 -2.01 -3.83
N ASP A 39 7.28 -0.73 -3.65
CA ASP A 39 8.20 0.24 -3.08
C ASP A 39 8.33 0.05 -1.56
N GLU A 40 7.25 -0.35 -0.88
CA GLU A 40 7.27 -0.78 0.52
C GLU A 40 8.07 -2.06 0.71
N TRP A 41 7.90 -3.04 -0.17
CA TRP A 41 8.69 -4.25 -0.12
C TRP A 41 10.18 -3.96 -0.31
N LYS A 42 10.54 -3.10 -1.28
CA LYS A 42 11.90 -2.60 -1.47
C LYS A 42 12.42 -1.90 -0.21
N SER A 43 11.62 -1.02 0.40
CA SER A 43 12.00 -0.32 1.63
C SER A 43 12.21 -1.29 2.80
N ASN A 44 11.39 -2.33 2.92
CA ASN A 44 11.55 -3.36 3.95
C ASN A 44 12.82 -4.18 3.73
N LEU A 45 13.16 -4.52 2.49
CA LEU A 45 14.44 -5.15 2.15
C LEU A 45 15.62 -4.22 2.50
N ALA A 46 15.49 -2.93 2.26
CA ALA A 46 16.55 -1.95 2.56
C ALA A 46 16.83 -1.77 4.05
N LYS A 47 15.87 -2.09 4.93
CA LYS A 47 16.03 -2.06 6.40
C LYS A 47 16.80 -3.26 6.95
N ILE A 48 16.90 -4.35 6.19
CA ILE A 48 17.66 -5.53 6.59
C ILE A 48 19.13 -5.26 6.27
N ASN A 49 20.01 -5.49 7.25
CA ASN A 49 21.44 -5.29 7.09
C ASN A 49 22.03 -6.35 6.13
N ASN A 50 22.01 -6.04 4.84
CA ASN A 50 22.47 -6.92 3.77
C ASN A 50 23.43 -6.16 2.85
N PRO A 51 24.59 -6.75 2.50
CA PRO A 51 25.60 -6.06 1.68
C PRO A 51 25.11 -5.76 0.26
N THR A 52 24.06 -6.41 -0.23
CA THR A 52 23.49 -6.16 -1.57
C THR A 52 22.41 -5.08 -1.61
N ASN A 53 22.11 -4.42 -0.49
CA ASN A 53 21.06 -3.38 -0.38
C ASN A 53 21.19 -2.29 -1.46
N PHE A 54 22.42 -1.87 -1.78
CA PHE A 54 22.66 -0.82 -2.77
C PHE A 54 22.21 -1.16 -4.20
N PHE A 55 21.95 -2.44 -4.50
CA PHE A 55 21.41 -2.87 -5.80
C PHE A 55 19.88 -2.86 -5.85
N LEU A 56 19.17 -2.69 -4.73
CA LEU A 56 17.71 -2.80 -4.70
C LEU A 56 17.03 -1.84 -5.68
N ASP A 57 17.50 -0.60 -5.77
CA ASP A 57 16.93 0.36 -6.73
C ASP A 57 17.10 -0.10 -8.17
N THR A 58 18.30 -0.59 -8.54
CA THR A 58 18.58 -1.11 -9.87
C THR A 58 17.69 -2.32 -10.19
N TYR A 59 17.60 -3.29 -9.27
CA TYR A 59 16.77 -4.49 -9.46
C TYR A 59 15.29 -4.14 -9.58
N PHE A 60 14.77 -3.31 -8.68
CA PHE A 60 13.35 -2.97 -8.72
C PHE A 60 13.01 -2.17 -9.97
N ASN A 61 13.88 -1.25 -10.41
CA ASN A 61 13.67 -0.50 -11.67
C ASN A 61 13.75 -1.39 -12.91
N GLN A 62 14.62 -2.40 -12.92
CA GLN A 62 14.76 -3.30 -14.05
C GLN A 62 13.60 -4.31 -14.15
N TYR A 63 13.21 -4.90 -13.03
CA TYR A 63 12.25 -6.02 -13.02
C TYR A 63 10.81 -5.61 -12.69
N PHE A 64 10.62 -4.42 -12.13
CA PHE A 64 9.30 -3.82 -11.89
C PHE A 64 9.25 -2.39 -12.45
N PRO A 65 9.45 -2.21 -13.77
CA PRO A 65 9.49 -0.89 -14.40
C PRO A 65 8.12 -0.19 -14.38
N ASP A 66 7.03 -0.95 -14.48
CA ASP A 66 5.65 -0.44 -14.52
C ASP A 66 5.02 -0.33 -13.13
N ARG A 67 5.81 -0.50 -12.06
CA ARG A 67 5.27 -0.35 -10.70
C ARG A 67 4.85 1.11 -10.47
N PRO A 68 3.77 1.35 -9.71
CA PRO A 68 3.45 2.71 -9.31
C PRO A 68 4.58 3.24 -8.43
N LEU A 69 5.25 4.30 -8.87
CA LEU A 69 6.26 4.98 -8.04
C LEU A 69 5.55 5.65 -6.86
N LYS A 70 6.11 5.53 -5.65
CA LYS A 70 5.80 6.44 -4.55
C LYS A 70 6.08 7.86 -4.98
N THR A 71 5.05 8.53 -5.45
CA THR A 71 5.10 9.96 -5.74
C THR A 71 5.18 10.71 -4.40
N PRO A 72 5.91 11.83 -4.34
CA PRO A 72 5.88 12.75 -3.19
C PRO A 72 4.54 13.50 -3.09
N ALA A 73 3.48 12.93 -3.67
CA ALA A 73 2.16 13.50 -3.71
C ALA A 73 1.33 12.92 -2.56
N ASN A 74 0.38 13.70 -2.08
CA ASN A 74 -0.62 13.21 -1.14
C ASN A 74 -1.45 12.11 -1.81
N THR A 75 -1.86 11.12 -1.03
CA THR A 75 -2.88 10.16 -1.48
C THR A 75 -4.24 10.80 -1.20
N ILE A 76 -5.08 10.94 -2.21
CA ILE A 76 -6.41 11.53 -2.05
C ILE A 76 -7.45 10.44 -2.29
N ILE A 77 -8.30 10.21 -1.31
CA ILE A 77 -9.42 9.28 -1.41
C ILE A 77 -10.69 10.12 -1.44
N ARG A 78 -11.52 9.89 -2.46
CA ARG A 78 -12.84 10.52 -2.59
C ARG A 78 -13.91 9.44 -2.64
N ILE A 79 -14.93 9.58 -1.82
CA ILE A 79 -16.01 8.60 -1.68
C ILE A 79 -17.33 9.32 -1.85
N LYS A 80 -18.19 8.80 -2.72
CA LYS A 80 -19.52 9.36 -2.98
C LYS A 80 -20.60 8.29 -2.84
N LEU A 81 -21.71 8.63 -2.20
CA LEU A 81 -22.91 7.81 -2.23
C LEU A 81 -23.71 8.17 -3.49
N VAL A 82 -23.91 7.18 -4.38
CA VAL A 82 -24.70 7.39 -5.59
C VAL A 82 -26.20 7.15 -5.35
N VAL A 83 -27.02 7.61 -6.29
CA VAL A 83 -28.47 7.40 -6.24
C VAL A 83 -28.80 5.90 -6.22
N GLY A 84 -29.69 5.49 -5.32
CA GLY A 84 -30.12 4.10 -5.17
C GLY A 84 -29.37 3.30 -4.10
N VAL A 85 -28.46 3.92 -3.36
CA VAL A 85 -27.82 3.33 -2.17
C VAL A 85 -28.83 3.22 -1.04
N GLY A 86 -28.96 2.03 -0.46
CA GLY A 86 -29.89 1.74 0.64
C GLY A 86 -29.30 1.94 2.04
N TYR A 87 -28.28 2.80 2.21
CA TYR A 87 -27.62 3.05 3.49
C TYR A 87 -26.90 4.41 3.52
N SER A 88 -26.61 4.87 4.74
CA SER A 88 -25.66 5.96 5.03
C SER A 88 -24.39 5.37 5.63
N VAL A 89 -23.28 6.11 5.58
CA VAL A 89 -21.99 5.69 6.14
C VAL A 89 -21.87 6.17 7.59
N ASP A 90 -21.54 5.25 8.50
CA ASP A 90 -21.36 5.51 9.95
C ASP A 90 -19.97 6.13 10.18
N TRP A 91 -18.95 5.42 9.72
CA TRP A 91 -17.57 5.89 9.78
C TRP A 91 -16.75 5.35 8.63
N ILE A 92 -15.72 6.12 8.28
CA ILE A 92 -14.62 5.71 7.41
C ILE A 92 -13.34 5.87 8.23
N LYS A 93 -12.56 4.81 8.32
CA LYS A 93 -11.30 4.78 9.03
C LYS A 93 -10.19 4.45 8.06
N VAL A 94 -9.17 5.30 8.04
CA VAL A 94 -7.96 5.09 7.25
C VAL A 94 -6.77 5.00 8.19
N THR A 95 -6.04 3.90 8.15
CA THR A 95 -4.79 3.71 8.88
C THR A 95 -3.63 3.76 7.90
N TYR A 96 -2.52 4.37 8.30
CA TYR A 96 -1.31 4.45 7.49
C TYR A 96 -0.07 4.62 8.38
N THR A 97 1.10 4.38 7.82
CA THR A 97 2.39 4.65 8.44
C THR A 97 2.99 5.89 7.79
N ASP A 98 3.29 6.93 8.58
CA ASP A 98 3.87 8.18 8.09
C ASP A 98 5.36 8.05 7.69
N GLU A 99 5.93 9.14 7.18
CA GLU A 99 7.36 9.21 6.77
C GLU A 99 8.33 8.92 7.92
N GLN A 100 7.89 9.09 9.17
CA GLN A 100 8.68 8.82 10.37
C GLN A 100 8.56 7.37 10.83
N GLY A 101 7.79 6.54 10.11
CA GLY A 101 7.54 5.14 10.45
C GLY A 101 6.51 4.95 11.55
N LYS A 102 5.73 5.99 11.90
CA LYS A 102 4.72 5.92 12.95
C LYS A 102 3.34 5.64 12.36
N ASN A 103 2.58 4.79 13.04
CA ASN A 103 1.20 4.51 12.67
C ASN A 103 0.29 5.69 13.02
N GLN A 104 -0.52 6.08 12.05
CA GLN A 104 -1.49 7.16 12.10
C GLN A 104 -2.87 6.63 11.71
N GLU A 105 -3.89 7.33 12.17
CA GLU A 105 -5.28 7.02 11.89
C GLU A 105 -6.03 8.31 11.57
N ILE A 106 -6.84 8.27 10.51
CA ILE A 106 -7.83 9.28 10.19
C ILE A 106 -9.20 8.62 10.34
N LEU A 107 -10.02 9.17 11.22
CA LEU A 107 -11.39 8.74 11.44
C LEU A 107 -12.34 9.83 10.94
N TYR A 108 -13.20 9.47 10.00
CA TYR A 108 -14.23 10.32 9.44
C TYR A 108 -15.60 9.81 9.90
N ASN A 109 -16.25 10.56 10.79
CA ASN A 109 -17.53 10.19 11.43
C ASN A 109 -18.70 11.10 11.00
N ASN A 110 -18.57 11.80 9.88
CA ASN A 110 -19.70 12.56 9.37
C ASN A 110 -20.56 11.62 8.55
N ASP A 111 -21.84 11.51 8.95
CA ASP A 111 -22.90 10.84 8.19
C ASP A 111 -22.84 11.35 6.74
N THR A 112 -22.20 10.58 5.87
CA THR A 112 -22.05 11.00 4.47
C THR A 112 -23.38 10.71 3.80
N SER A 113 -24.06 11.77 3.36
CA SER A 113 -25.39 11.67 2.77
C SER A 113 -25.33 11.51 1.24
N LEU A 114 -26.46 11.18 0.62
CA LEU A 114 -26.56 10.98 -0.84
C LEU A 114 -26.06 12.23 -1.59
N GLY A 115 -25.10 12.03 -2.51
CA GLY A 115 -24.52 13.09 -3.34
C GLY A 115 -23.37 13.86 -2.71
N GLU A 116 -23.10 13.71 -1.41
CA GLU A 116 -21.90 14.29 -0.78
C GLU A 116 -20.65 13.47 -1.13
N VAL A 117 -19.54 14.20 -1.31
CA VAL A 117 -18.22 13.61 -1.57
C VAL A 117 -17.37 13.77 -0.32
N ALA A 118 -17.11 12.67 0.38
CA ALA A 118 -16.12 12.63 1.44
C ALA A 118 -14.72 12.61 0.82
N THR A 119 -13.87 13.58 1.19
CA THR A 119 -12.48 13.65 0.74
C THR A 119 -11.54 13.43 1.91
N ILE A 120 -10.68 12.43 1.81
CA ILE A 120 -9.67 12.09 2.80
C ILE A 120 -8.30 12.28 2.14
N THR A 121 -7.46 13.10 2.78
CA THR A 121 -6.10 13.39 2.30
C THR A 121 -5.10 12.74 3.24
N ILE A 122 -4.28 11.85 2.70
CA ILE A 122 -3.18 11.20 3.40
C ILE A 122 -1.89 11.90 2.96
N PRO A 123 -1.02 12.30 3.89
CA PRO A 123 0.21 13.02 3.56
C PRO A 123 1.09 12.21 2.62
N ALA A 124 1.87 12.94 1.82
CA ALA A 124 2.94 12.38 1.01
C ALA A 124 3.88 11.51 1.84
N GLY A 125 4.50 10.51 1.19
CA GLY A 125 5.44 9.59 1.82
C GLY A 125 4.82 8.58 2.80
N ALA A 126 3.49 8.62 3.00
CA ALA A 126 2.77 7.58 3.73
C ALA A 126 2.93 6.19 3.09
N SER A 127 2.71 5.17 3.90
CA SER A 127 2.83 3.76 3.55
C SER A 127 1.80 2.92 4.30
N ASN A 128 1.60 1.66 3.91
CA ASN A 128 0.74 0.69 4.56
C ASN A 128 -0.70 1.23 4.74
N ILE A 129 -1.20 1.93 3.72
CA ILE A 129 -2.50 2.61 3.76
C ILE A 129 -3.61 1.57 3.66
N HIS A 130 -4.43 1.49 4.70
CA HIS A 130 -5.59 0.60 4.77
C HIS A 130 -6.84 1.38 5.11
N MET A 131 -7.95 0.99 4.47
CA MET A 131 -9.24 1.63 4.66
C MET A 131 -10.30 0.62 5.10
N ASP A 132 -11.04 0.99 6.14
CA ASP A 132 -12.26 0.34 6.59
C ASP A 132 -13.41 1.33 6.57
N ALA A 133 -14.63 0.86 6.29
CA ALA A 133 -15.82 1.67 6.49
C ALA A 133 -17.02 0.82 6.86
N LYS A 134 -17.95 1.42 7.59
CA LYS A 134 -19.16 0.74 8.06
C LYS A 134 -20.43 1.50 7.67
N PRO A 135 -21.50 0.80 7.25
CA PRO A 135 -22.81 1.41 7.07
C PRO A 135 -23.52 1.64 8.42
N ILE A 136 -24.27 2.73 8.52
CA ILE A 136 -25.20 2.98 9.64
C ILE A 136 -26.25 1.88 9.67
N ALA A 137 -26.65 1.46 10.89
CA ALA A 137 -27.72 0.48 11.13
C ALA A 137 -27.51 -0.90 10.47
N SER A 138 -26.26 -1.24 10.13
CA SER A 138 -25.90 -2.56 9.63
C SER A 138 -25.63 -3.56 10.76
N LEU A 139 -25.65 -4.86 10.43
CA LEU A 139 -25.18 -5.92 11.33
C LEU A 139 -23.72 -5.67 11.78
N SER A 140 -23.32 -6.24 12.91
CA SER A 140 -22.02 -5.95 13.56
C SER A 140 -20.81 -6.12 12.63
N ASP A 141 -20.87 -7.14 11.78
CA ASP A 141 -19.75 -7.60 10.95
C ASP A 141 -19.81 -7.03 9.52
N THR A 142 -20.86 -6.29 9.19
CA THR A 142 -21.01 -5.68 7.87
C THR A 142 -19.97 -4.57 7.68
N ARG A 143 -19.29 -4.59 6.54
CA ARG A 143 -18.28 -3.60 6.14
C ARG A 143 -18.49 -3.20 4.70
N ILE A 144 -18.32 -1.91 4.41
CA ILE A 144 -18.28 -1.38 3.03
C ILE A 144 -16.89 -1.66 2.46
N PHE A 145 -15.86 -1.15 3.14
CA PHE A 145 -14.47 -1.51 2.93
C PHE A 145 -14.01 -2.35 4.11
N HIS A 146 -13.29 -3.44 3.82
CA HIS A 146 -12.68 -4.27 4.84
C HIS A 146 -11.19 -4.40 4.55
N ASN A 147 -10.38 -3.70 5.35
CA ASN A 147 -8.92 -3.67 5.22
C ASN A 147 -8.44 -3.48 3.77
N LEU A 148 -9.05 -2.54 3.03
CA LEU A 148 -8.71 -2.28 1.64
C LEU A 148 -7.32 -1.60 1.58
N ALA A 149 -6.34 -2.28 1.00
CA ALA A 149 -5.00 -1.76 0.80
C ALA A 149 -4.95 -0.77 -0.38
N LEU A 150 -4.28 0.36 -0.18
CA LEU A 150 -4.12 1.41 -1.18
C LEU A 150 -2.63 1.76 -1.31
N SER A 151 -2.15 1.91 -2.55
CA SER A 151 -0.80 2.43 -2.82
C SER A 151 -0.75 3.94 -2.59
N ALA A 152 0.34 4.41 -2.01
CA ALA A 152 0.54 5.82 -1.71
C ALA A 152 0.73 6.68 -2.97
N GLY A 153 0.39 7.97 -2.85
CA GLY A 153 0.62 8.98 -3.88
C GLY A 153 -0.33 8.91 -5.08
N GLN A 154 -1.46 8.22 -4.92
CA GLN A 154 -2.49 8.08 -5.95
C GLN A 154 -3.82 8.73 -5.54
N ASN A 155 -4.67 8.97 -6.54
CA ASN A 155 -6.06 9.35 -6.32
C ASN A 155 -6.94 8.11 -6.42
N TYR A 156 -7.78 7.89 -5.41
CA TYR A 156 -8.78 6.83 -5.39
C TYR A 156 -10.16 7.43 -5.30
N CYS A 157 -11.05 7.02 -6.19
CA CYS A 157 -12.41 7.50 -6.25
C CYS A 157 -13.36 6.31 -6.23
N PHE A 158 -14.33 6.34 -5.31
CA PHE A 158 -15.25 5.24 -5.07
C PHE A 158 -16.70 5.72 -5.09
N HIS A 159 -17.54 5.01 -5.83
CA HIS A 159 -18.99 5.06 -5.60
C HIS A 159 -19.37 3.95 -4.64
N LEU A 160 -20.14 4.31 -3.62
CA LEU A 160 -20.80 3.36 -2.75
C LEU A 160 -22.12 2.95 -3.38
N THR A 161 -22.41 1.64 -3.42
CA THR A 161 -23.61 1.06 -4.04
C THR A 161 -24.18 -0.04 -3.13
N GLY A 162 -25.38 -0.56 -3.46
CA GLY A 162 -25.97 -1.68 -2.72
C GLY A 162 -26.81 -1.26 -1.51
N MET A 163 -26.98 -2.18 -0.56
CA MET A 163 -27.95 -2.08 0.55
C MET A 163 -27.25 -2.22 1.91
N VAL A 164 -27.89 -1.76 2.99
CA VAL A 164 -27.29 -1.69 4.34
C VAL A 164 -26.57 -2.95 4.84
N ASN A 165 -27.10 -4.15 4.56
CA ASN A 165 -26.50 -5.43 4.97
C ASN A 165 -25.77 -6.16 3.84
N ASN A 166 -25.66 -5.54 2.68
CA ASN A 166 -24.85 -5.99 1.55
C ASN A 166 -24.28 -4.76 0.82
N PRO A 167 -23.48 -3.93 1.52
CA PRO A 167 -22.89 -2.76 0.93
C PRO A 167 -21.87 -3.16 -0.12
N LYS A 168 -21.74 -2.34 -1.15
CA LYS A 168 -20.80 -2.56 -2.25
C LYS A 168 -20.12 -1.24 -2.57
N TYR A 169 -19.02 -1.35 -3.30
CA TYR A 169 -18.34 -0.20 -3.86
C TYR A 169 -17.79 -0.53 -5.23
N GLU A 170 -17.62 0.49 -6.04
CA GLU A 170 -16.94 0.43 -7.32
C GLU A 170 -15.85 1.49 -7.34
N ARG A 171 -14.66 1.13 -7.85
CA ARG A 171 -13.60 2.10 -8.13
C ARG A 171 -13.93 2.77 -9.46
N VAL A 172 -13.94 4.09 -9.48
CA VAL A 172 -14.23 4.92 -10.64
C VAL A 172 -13.09 5.89 -10.90
N GLU A 173 -13.08 6.49 -12.09
CA GLU A 173 -12.19 7.61 -12.37
C GLU A 173 -12.60 8.83 -11.54
N CYS A 174 -11.62 9.62 -11.11
CA CYS A 174 -11.90 10.77 -10.24
C CYS A 174 -12.59 11.94 -10.94
N ASP A 175 -12.58 11.96 -12.27
CA ASP A 175 -13.19 13.02 -13.09
C ASP A 175 -14.71 12.81 -13.27
N ILE A 176 -15.20 11.59 -13.00
CA ILE A 176 -16.61 11.21 -13.11
C ILE A 176 -17.31 11.08 -11.75
N LEU A 177 -16.62 11.42 -10.66
CA LEU A 177 -17.14 11.36 -9.30
C LEU A 177 -18.11 12.52 -9.00
#